data_AF-A0A5S3YAZ0-F1
#
_entry.id   AF-A0A5S3YAZ0-F1
#
_cell.length_a   1.000
_cell.length_b   1.000
_cell.length_c   1.000
_cell.angle_alpha   90.00
_cell.angle_beta   90.00
_cell.angle_gamma   90.00
#
_symmetry.space_group_name_H-M   'P 1'
#
loop_
_entity.id
_entity.type
_entity.pdbx_description
1 polymer ?
#
loop_
_entity_poly.entity_id
_entity_poly.type
_entity_poly.pdbx_seq_one_letter_code
_entity_poly.pdbx_strand_id
1 'polypeptide(L)'
;MKWLALALCVLFSAAVIMHVQSKHIALVPAEKALVSVEVEKKDVRNQQAMTSMHVKPTLIASETIDEADTNAAITTPDYFPPIAKQPQQTKRFTGDLNDHKAYQAYHQTQQTELELRFIDAAESKIATLESLLERGKQAGLSEDKLNEAEDKIAALKTMQAELVAKHNEKSRLK
;
A
#
# COMPACT_ATOMS: atom_id res chain seq x y z
N MET A 1 58.39 -13.91 -31.98
CA MET A 1 59.33 -13.86 -30.84
C MET A 1 59.56 -12.40 -30.47
N LYS A 2 59.34 -12.03 -29.20
CA LYS A 2 59.98 -10.89 -28.51
C LYS A 2 59.50 -9.49 -29.00
N TRP A 3 58.94 -8.53 -28.26
CA TRP A 3 58.83 -8.18 -26.83
C TRP A 3 57.67 -7.16 -26.68
N LEU A 4 57.07 -7.01 -25.49
CA LEU A 4 56.61 -5.73 -24.89
C LEU A 4 56.04 -6.10 -23.51
N ALA A 5 56.86 -6.05 -22.47
CA ALA A 5 57.14 -4.86 -21.66
C ALA A 5 56.16 -4.76 -20.48
N LEU A 6 56.75 -5.14 -19.34
CA LEU A 6 56.32 -4.95 -17.97
C LEU A 6 56.39 -3.46 -17.59
N ALA A 7 55.31 -2.89 -17.06
CA ALA A 7 55.23 -1.64 -16.28
C ALA A 7 53.75 -1.44 -15.91
N LEU A 8 53.29 -1.01 -14.73
CA LEU A 8 53.90 -0.55 -13.49
C LEU A 8 52.73 -0.50 -12.47
N CYS A 9 53.04 -0.79 -11.21
CA CYS A 9 52.20 -0.60 -10.03
C CYS A 9 51.49 0.77 -9.98
N VAL A 10 50.24 0.82 -9.50
CA VAL A 10 49.82 1.78 -8.45
C VAL A 10 48.69 1.17 -7.60
N LEU A 11 49.00 1.00 -6.33
CA LEU A 11 48.06 0.81 -5.22
C LEU A 11 47.25 2.09 -4.99
N PHE A 12 45.91 2.01 -4.92
CA PHE A 12 45.16 2.96 -4.10
C PHE A 12 43.97 2.27 -3.43
N SER A 13 44.14 2.07 -2.12
CA SER A 13 43.10 1.82 -1.13
C SER A 13 42.02 2.90 -1.18
N ALA A 14 40.76 2.50 -1.05
CA ALA A 14 39.77 3.27 -0.31
C ALA A 14 38.65 2.32 0.15
N ALA A 15 38.85 1.70 1.33
CA ALA A 15 37.76 1.16 2.10
C ALA A 15 36.87 2.33 2.53
N VAL A 16 35.70 2.45 1.91
CA VAL A 16 34.66 3.40 2.34
C VAL A 16 34.04 2.84 3.61
N ILE A 17 34.55 3.30 4.75
CA ILE A 17 33.94 3.09 6.05
C ILE A 17 32.66 3.95 6.07
N MET A 18 31.51 3.31 5.85
CA MET A 18 30.20 3.92 6.06
C MET A 18 30.03 4.20 7.55
N HIS A 19 30.27 5.46 7.93
CA HIS A 19 30.00 5.98 9.26
C HIS A 19 28.50 6.28 9.38
N VAL A 20 27.73 5.29 9.87
CA VAL A 20 26.34 5.46 10.28
C VAL A 20 26.32 6.27 11.58
N GLN A 21 25.97 7.55 11.48
CA GLN A 21 25.69 8.41 12.63
C GLN A 21 24.37 7.98 13.28
N SER A 22 24.46 7.15 14.31
CA SER A 22 23.34 6.82 15.20
C SER A 22 23.10 8.00 16.14
N LYS A 23 22.11 8.85 15.84
CA LYS A 23 21.69 9.90 16.77
C LYS A 23 20.96 9.23 17.94
N HIS A 24 21.65 9.13 19.06
CA HIS A 24 21.08 8.73 20.34
C HIS A 24 20.00 9.73 20.77
N ILE A 25 18.75 9.26 20.88
CA ILE A 25 17.69 9.96 21.60
C ILE A 25 18.04 9.86 23.09
N ALA A 26 18.54 10.94 23.66
CA ALA A 26 18.79 11.04 25.09
C ALA A 26 17.45 11.23 25.82
N LEU A 27 17.07 10.24 26.64
CA LEU A 27 16.12 10.43 27.73
C LEU A 27 16.76 11.38 28.75
N VAL A 28 16.15 12.54 28.97
CA VAL A 28 16.44 13.43 30.10
C VAL A 28 15.26 13.36 31.07
N PRO A 29 15.51 13.15 32.38
CA PRO A 29 14.50 12.77 33.35
C PRO A 29 13.67 13.95 33.85
N ALA A 30 12.49 13.63 34.39
CA ALA A 30 11.58 14.55 35.04
C ALA A 30 12.20 15.19 36.29
N GLU A 31 12.26 16.51 36.33
CA GLU A 31 12.02 17.24 37.58
C GLU A 31 11.58 18.69 37.33
N LYS A 32 10.89 19.22 38.33
CA LYS A 32 9.90 20.30 38.31
C LYS A 32 10.48 21.66 37.94
N ALA A 33 9.77 22.40 37.09
CA ALA A 33 9.75 23.87 37.14
C ALA A 33 8.37 24.37 36.72
N LEU A 34 7.67 24.94 37.69
CA LEU A 34 6.43 25.70 37.55
C LEU A 34 6.81 27.07 36.99
N VAL A 35 6.41 27.38 35.76
CA VAL A 35 6.27 28.76 35.26
C VAL A 35 5.01 28.82 34.41
N SER A 36 4.04 29.56 34.94
CA SER A 36 2.78 29.91 34.30
C SER A 36 3.03 30.75 33.04
N VAL A 37 2.44 30.37 31.91
CA VAL A 37 2.26 31.24 30.75
C VAL A 37 0.85 31.07 30.21
N GLU A 38 0.15 32.21 30.20
CA GLU A 38 -1.12 32.58 29.58
C GLU A 38 -1.73 31.58 28.57
N VAL A 39 -2.97 31.15 28.82
CA VAL A 39 -3.80 30.43 27.83
C VAL A 39 -4.51 31.48 26.95
N GLU A 40 -3.91 31.80 25.80
CA GLU A 40 -4.64 32.44 24.69
C GLU A 40 -5.40 31.34 23.92
N LYS A 41 -6.72 31.25 24.13
CA LYS A 41 -7.61 30.40 23.32
C LYS A 41 -7.70 30.97 21.90
N LYS A 42 -6.84 30.49 20.99
CA LYS A 42 -7.09 30.57 19.55
C LYS A 42 -7.84 29.30 19.11
N ASP A 43 -9.06 29.51 18.65
CA ASP A 43 -9.93 28.54 17.98
C ASP A 43 -9.20 27.92 16.78
N VAL A 44 -8.80 26.65 16.89
CA VAL A 44 -8.21 25.89 15.78
C VAL A 44 -9.33 25.18 15.05
N ARG A 45 -10.16 25.95 14.35
CA ARG A 45 -10.91 25.48 13.20
C ARG A 45 -10.18 25.98 11.97
N ASN A 46 -9.92 25.06 11.04
CA ASN A 46 -9.50 25.31 9.65
C ASN A 46 -7.99 25.26 9.36
N GLN A 47 -7.50 24.06 9.04
CA GLN A 47 -6.47 23.88 8.02
C GLN A 47 -6.83 22.67 7.15
N GLN A 48 -7.71 22.88 6.18
CA GLN A 48 -7.73 22.08 4.95
C GLN A 48 -7.83 23.05 3.78
N ALA A 49 -6.70 23.27 3.11
CA ALA A 49 -6.63 24.04 1.89
C ALA A 49 -6.40 23.09 0.70
N MET A 50 -7.38 23.14 -0.21
CA MET A 50 -7.31 22.95 -1.66
C MET A 50 -7.22 21.53 -2.21
N THR A 51 -8.32 21.07 -2.80
CA THR A 51 -8.48 20.90 -4.26
C THR A 51 -9.90 20.40 -4.54
N SER A 52 -10.83 21.31 -4.85
CA SER A 52 -12.11 20.92 -5.44
C SER A 52 -12.30 21.78 -6.68
N MET A 53 -12.27 21.12 -7.84
CA MET A 53 -12.46 21.75 -9.12
C MET A 53 -13.86 22.37 -9.17
N HIS A 54 -13.87 23.64 -9.55
CA HIS A 54 -15.05 24.47 -9.80
C HIS A 54 -15.91 23.84 -10.90
N VAL A 55 -17.04 23.23 -10.54
CA VAL A 55 -18.18 23.05 -11.44
C VAL A 55 -19.21 24.08 -11.03
N LYS A 56 -19.43 25.05 -11.92
CA LYS A 56 -20.46 26.09 -11.84
C LYS A 56 -21.83 25.44 -11.58
N PRO A 57 -22.53 25.74 -10.47
CA PRO A 57 -23.91 25.33 -10.30
C PRO A 57 -24.75 26.15 -11.28
N THR A 58 -25.25 25.51 -12.32
CA THR A 58 -26.35 26.06 -13.11
C THR A 58 -27.57 26.11 -12.20
N LEU A 59 -28.10 27.31 -11.99
CA LEU A 59 -29.38 27.56 -11.33
C LEU A 59 -30.48 26.78 -12.08
N ILE A 60 -30.99 25.72 -11.47
CA ILE A 60 -32.29 25.17 -11.83
C ILE A 60 -33.30 25.87 -10.93
N ALA A 61 -34.25 26.54 -11.59
CA ALA A 61 -35.35 27.25 -10.97
C ALA A 61 -36.11 26.33 -10.00
N SER A 62 -36.50 26.87 -8.85
CA SER A 62 -37.50 26.25 -7.99
C SER A 62 -38.81 26.18 -8.76
N GLU A 63 -39.06 25.06 -9.43
CA GLU A 63 -40.43 24.67 -9.76
C GLU A 63 -41.10 24.24 -8.45
N THR A 64 -42.18 24.94 -8.15
CA THR A 64 -43.11 24.67 -7.07
C THR A 64 -43.53 23.21 -7.09
N ILE A 65 -43.39 22.54 -5.96
CA ILE A 65 -43.93 21.20 -5.73
C ILE A 65 -45.44 21.36 -5.58
N ASP A 66 -46.16 21.38 -6.70
CA ASP A 66 -47.57 21.03 -6.67
C ASP A 66 -47.68 19.57 -6.22
N GLU A 67 -48.64 19.29 -5.34
CA GLU A 67 -48.89 17.98 -4.73
C GLU A 67 -49.00 16.89 -5.81
N ALA A 68 -47.88 16.22 -6.07
CA ALA A 68 -47.81 15.12 -7.00
C ALA A 68 -48.44 13.88 -6.36
N ASP A 69 -49.52 13.43 -7.01
CA ASP A 69 -50.18 12.13 -6.94
C ASP A 69 -49.37 11.05 -6.19
N THR A 70 -49.85 10.70 -4.99
CA THR A 70 -49.28 9.64 -4.14
C THR A 70 -49.53 8.22 -4.68
N ASN A 71 -50.10 8.06 -5.89
CA ASN A 71 -50.32 6.78 -6.56
C ASN A 71 -49.32 6.46 -7.69
N ALA A 72 -48.13 7.06 -7.71
CA ALA A 72 -47.08 6.61 -8.63
C ALA A 72 -46.68 5.15 -8.28
N ALA A 73 -47.21 4.20 -9.06
CA ALA A 73 -46.91 2.78 -8.92
C ALA A 73 -45.40 2.55 -9.02
N ILE A 74 -44.83 1.85 -8.02
CA ILE A 74 -43.42 1.43 -8.03
C ILE A 74 -43.26 0.38 -9.15
N THR A 75 -42.91 0.83 -10.35
CA THR A 75 -42.61 -0.07 -11.47
C THR A 75 -41.25 -0.70 -11.22
N THR A 76 -41.20 -2.02 -11.09
CA THR A 76 -39.94 -2.76 -11.08
C THR A 76 -39.24 -2.58 -12.43
N PRO A 77 -37.95 -2.20 -12.46
CA PRO A 77 -37.25 -2.04 -13.72
C PRO A 77 -37.19 -3.37 -14.46
N ASP A 78 -37.41 -3.30 -15.78
CA ASP A 78 -37.47 -4.44 -16.70
C ASP A 78 -36.18 -5.28 -16.75
N TYR A 79 -35.06 -4.71 -16.28
CA TYR A 79 -33.77 -5.40 -16.25
C TYR A 79 -32.93 -5.05 -15.01
N PHE A 80 -32.37 -6.10 -14.41
CA PHE A 80 -31.28 -6.01 -13.43
C PHE A 80 -30.04 -6.72 -13.99
N PRO A 81 -28.85 -6.07 -14.01
CA PRO A 81 -27.64 -6.75 -14.44
C PRO A 81 -27.31 -7.92 -13.49
N PRO A 82 -26.79 -9.05 -14.02
CA PRO A 82 -26.44 -10.18 -13.18
C PRO A 82 -25.34 -9.77 -12.19
N ILE A 83 -25.63 -9.87 -10.88
CA ILE A 83 -24.65 -9.65 -9.82
C ILE A 83 -23.75 -10.89 -9.76
N ALA A 84 -22.46 -10.72 -10.12
CA ALA A 84 -21.47 -11.76 -9.94
C ALA A 84 -21.38 -12.14 -8.47
N LYS A 85 -21.63 -13.42 -8.15
CA LYS A 85 -21.43 -13.93 -6.79
C LYS A 85 -19.93 -13.92 -6.49
N GLN A 86 -19.50 -13.06 -5.58
CA GLN A 86 -18.14 -13.17 -5.07
C GLN A 86 -18.01 -14.50 -4.31
N PRO A 87 -16.88 -15.22 -4.45
CA PRO A 87 -16.58 -16.34 -3.58
C PRO A 87 -16.68 -15.87 -2.12
N GLN A 88 -17.29 -16.69 -1.27
CA GLN A 88 -17.51 -16.33 0.13
C GLN A 88 -16.24 -15.78 0.76
N GLN A 89 -16.40 -14.66 1.48
CA GLN A 89 -15.36 -14.05 2.30
C GLN A 89 -14.73 -15.10 3.22
N THR A 90 -13.49 -14.82 3.63
CA THR A 90 -12.74 -15.67 4.54
C THR A 90 -13.57 -16.09 5.75
N LYS A 91 -13.29 -17.30 6.26
CA LYS A 91 -14.05 -17.95 7.32
C LYS A 91 -14.17 -17.00 8.52
N ARG A 92 -15.38 -16.57 8.88
CA ARG A 92 -15.58 -15.63 10.01
C ARG A 92 -15.24 -16.31 11.34
N PHE A 93 -14.82 -15.51 12.33
CA PHE A 93 -14.64 -16.00 13.70
C PHE A 93 -15.98 -16.47 14.29
N THR A 94 -16.02 -17.66 14.85
CA THR A 94 -17.22 -18.26 15.46
C THR A 94 -17.02 -18.66 16.93
N GLY A 95 -15.92 -18.24 17.56
CA GLY A 95 -15.64 -18.48 18.97
C GLY A 95 -16.26 -17.44 19.90
N ASP A 96 -16.01 -17.57 21.21
CA ASP A 96 -16.38 -16.55 22.19
C ASP A 96 -15.52 -15.30 22.00
N LEU A 97 -16.17 -14.13 21.90
CA LEU A 97 -15.50 -12.84 21.76
C LEU A 97 -14.76 -12.40 23.04
N ASN A 98 -15.12 -12.96 24.20
CA ASN A 98 -14.41 -12.71 25.45
C ASN A 98 -13.12 -13.53 25.57
N ASP A 99 -12.95 -14.57 24.75
CA ASP A 99 -11.69 -15.31 24.68
C ASP A 99 -10.70 -14.59 23.75
N HIS A 100 -9.94 -13.68 24.34
CA HIS A 100 -8.92 -12.91 23.64
C HIS A 100 -7.89 -13.80 22.93
N LYS A 101 -7.50 -14.93 23.54
CA LYS A 101 -6.50 -15.83 22.95
C LYS A 101 -7.04 -16.52 21.71
N ALA A 102 -8.29 -17.00 21.76
CA ALA A 102 -8.94 -17.60 20.61
C ALA A 102 -9.08 -16.59 19.46
N TYR A 103 -9.45 -15.35 19.75
CA TYR A 103 -9.55 -14.30 18.74
C TYR A 103 -8.20 -13.93 18.13
N GLN A 104 -7.13 -13.85 18.93
CA GLN A 104 -5.79 -13.58 18.44
C GLN A 104 -5.27 -14.70 17.52
N ALA A 105 -5.49 -15.97 17.89
CA ALA A 105 -5.10 -17.10 17.07
C ALA A 105 -5.84 -17.11 15.73
N TYR A 106 -7.14 -16.80 15.74
CA TYR A 106 -7.93 -16.64 14.52
C TYR A 106 -7.33 -15.57 13.60
N HIS A 107 -7.03 -14.38 14.13
CA HIS A 107 -6.42 -13.29 13.34
C HIS A 107 -5.07 -13.68 12.73
N GLN A 108 -4.22 -14.35 13.50
CA GLN A 108 -2.93 -14.84 12.99
C GLN A 108 -3.09 -15.84 11.85
N THR A 109 -4.10 -16.72 11.93
CA THR A 109 -4.44 -17.65 10.85
C THR A 109 -4.92 -16.89 9.62
N GLN A 110 -5.84 -15.95 9.77
CA GLN A 110 -6.34 -15.13 8.66
C GLN A 110 -5.22 -14.33 7.96
N GLN A 111 -4.33 -13.74 8.74
CA GLN A 111 -3.18 -13.02 8.20
C GLN A 111 -2.23 -13.96 7.45
N THR A 112 -1.96 -15.15 8.00
CA THR A 112 -1.13 -16.17 7.34
C THR A 112 -1.76 -16.62 6.01
N GLU A 113 -3.06 -16.89 5.99
CA GLU A 113 -3.79 -17.28 4.77
C GLU A 113 -3.76 -16.19 3.70
N LEU A 114 -3.88 -14.92 4.10
CA LEU A 114 -3.80 -13.78 3.20
C LEU A 114 -2.40 -13.66 2.56
N GLU A 115 -1.35 -13.81 3.36
CA GLU A 115 0.04 -13.74 2.92
C GLU A 115 0.36 -14.85 1.90
N LEU A 116 -0.07 -16.09 2.18
CA LEU A 116 0.11 -17.21 1.25
C LEU A 116 -0.64 -16.98 -0.07
N ARG A 117 -1.90 -16.53 -0.01
CA ARG A 117 -2.67 -16.18 -1.21
C ARG A 117 -2.01 -15.07 -2.03
N PHE A 118 -1.38 -14.10 -1.37
CA PHE A 118 -0.63 -13.07 -2.05
C PHE A 118 0.58 -13.66 -2.79
N ILE A 119 1.35 -14.55 -2.15
CA ILE A 119 2.52 -15.20 -2.78
C ILE A 119 2.10 -15.89 -4.09
N ASP A 120 1.04 -16.69 -4.04
CA ASP A 120 0.53 -17.43 -5.20
C ASP A 120 0.04 -16.48 -6.31
N ALA A 121 -0.73 -15.45 -5.94
CA ALA A 121 -1.26 -14.49 -6.90
C ALA A 121 -0.16 -13.62 -7.53
N ALA A 122 0.86 -13.25 -6.74
CA ALA A 122 1.98 -12.45 -7.19
C ALA A 122 2.81 -13.19 -8.25
N GLU A 123 3.01 -14.51 -8.12
CA GLU A 123 3.76 -15.32 -9.08
C GLU A 123 3.17 -15.19 -10.50
N SER A 124 1.88 -15.50 -10.65
CA SER A 124 1.19 -15.40 -11.93
C SER A 124 1.15 -13.95 -12.46
N LYS A 125 0.99 -12.98 -11.56
CA LYS A 125 0.93 -11.56 -11.93
C LYS A 125 2.27 -11.05 -12.45
N ILE A 126 3.38 -11.41 -11.81
CA ILE A 126 4.74 -11.04 -12.21
C ILE A 126 5.03 -11.56 -13.62
N ALA A 127 4.78 -12.85 -13.86
CA ALA A 127 4.99 -13.45 -15.19
C ALA A 127 4.19 -12.73 -16.30
N THR A 128 2.95 -12.37 -16.00
CA THR A 128 2.11 -11.60 -16.93
C THR A 128 2.66 -10.21 -17.20
N LEU A 129 3.14 -9.51 -16.16
CA LEU A 129 3.70 -8.17 -16.28
C LEU A 129 5.04 -8.16 -17.03
N GLU A 130 5.89 -9.15 -16.83
CA GLU A 130 7.13 -9.31 -17.58
C GLU A 130 6.86 -9.52 -19.08
N SER A 131 5.88 -10.38 -19.42
CA SER A 131 5.44 -10.55 -20.81
C SER A 131 4.88 -9.25 -21.42
N LEU A 132 4.14 -8.47 -20.64
CA LEU A 132 3.63 -7.16 -21.07
C LEU A 132 4.74 -6.13 -21.26
N LEU A 133 5.74 -6.12 -20.37
CA LEU A 133 6.90 -5.24 -20.46
C LEU A 133 7.67 -5.49 -21.76
N GLU A 134 7.94 -6.75 -22.09
CA GLU A 134 8.63 -7.10 -23.34
C GLU A 134 7.84 -6.68 -24.58
N ARG A 135 6.51 -6.86 -24.57
CA ARG A 135 5.65 -6.34 -25.64
C ARG A 135 5.66 -4.81 -25.69
N GLY A 136 5.70 -4.14 -24.56
CA GLY A 136 5.83 -2.68 -24.46
C GLY A 136 7.13 -2.17 -25.08
N LYS A 137 8.26 -2.86 -24.81
CA LYS A 137 9.56 -2.55 -25.44
C LYS A 137 9.49 -2.67 -26.95
N GLN A 138 8.90 -3.75 -27.47
CA GLN A 138 8.73 -3.96 -28.91
C GLN A 138 7.79 -2.94 -29.58
N ALA A 139 6.79 -2.48 -28.84
CA ALA A 139 5.84 -1.48 -29.29
C ALA A 139 6.36 -0.03 -29.21
N GLY A 140 7.60 0.19 -28.74
CA GLY A 140 8.20 1.52 -28.63
C GLY A 140 7.60 2.37 -27.51
N LEU A 141 7.17 1.75 -26.40
CA LEU A 141 6.71 2.49 -25.23
C LEU A 141 7.82 3.40 -24.68
N SER A 142 7.44 4.57 -24.15
CA SER A 142 8.41 5.53 -23.63
C SER A 142 9.22 4.97 -22.47
N GLU A 143 10.47 5.40 -22.34
CA GLU A 143 11.39 4.95 -21.30
C GLU A 143 10.81 5.12 -19.89
N ASP A 144 10.17 6.26 -19.59
CA ASP A 144 9.49 6.49 -18.31
C ASP A 144 8.45 5.41 -17.97
N LYS A 145 7.74 4.90 -18.98
CA LYS A 145 6.70 3.88 -18.80
C LYS A 145 7.29 2.49 -18.64
N LEU A 146 8.40 2.23 -19.31
CA LEU A 146 9.17 0.99 -19.13
C LEU A 146 9.76 0.95 -17.72
N ASN A 147 10.37 2.04 -17.25
CA ASN A 147 10.92 2.18 -15.91
C ASN A 147 9.82 2.02 -14.84
N GLU A 148 8.67 2.67 -15.00
CA GLU A 148 7.53 2.52 -14.08
C GLU A 148 7.06 1.05 -13.98
N ALA A 149 7.07 0.32 -15.10
CA ALA A 149 6.69 -1.10 -15.11
C ALA A 149 7.75 -1.97 -14.43
N GLU A 150 9.03 -1.71 -14.69
CA GLU A 150 10.15 -2.42 -14.05
C GLU A 150 10.15 -2.24 -12.53
N ASP A 151 9.94 -1.01 -12.05
CA ASP A 151 9.85 -0.70 -10.61
C ASP A 151 8.71 -1.47 -9.94
N LYS A 152 7.54 -1.55 -10.59
CA LYS A 152 6.38 -2.29 -10.07
C LYS A 152 6.64 -3.79 -10.03
N ILE A 153 7.28 -4.35 -11.05
CA ILE A 153 7.67 -5.76 -11.08
C ILE A 153 8.67 -6.04 -9.96
N ALA A 154 9.66 -5.18 -9.77
CA ALA A 154 10.64 -5.30 -8.70
C ALA A 154 10.00 -5.26 -7.32
N ALA A 155 9.08 -4.31 -7.07
CA ALA A 155 8.35 -4.22 -5.80
C ALA A 155 7.54 -5.49 -5.49
N LEU A 156 6.85 -6.06 -6.49
CA LEU A 156 6.10 -7.32 -6.32
C LEU A 156 7.02 -8.50 -5.99
N LYS A 157 8.17 -8.60 -6.69
CA LYS A 157 9.17 -9.65 -6.41
C LYS A 157 9.74 -9.54 -5.00
N THR A 158 10.09 -8.33 -4.57
CA THR A 158 10.60 -8.08 -3.21
C THR A 158 9.58 -8.50 -2.15
N MET A 159 8.33 -8.04 -2.26
CA MET A 159 7.28 -8.41 -1.32
C MET A 159 7.02 -9.92 -1.29
N GLN A 160 6.98 -10.57 -2.46
CA GLN A 160 6.81 -12.02 -2.54
C GLN A 160 7.97 -12.75 -1.82
N ALA A 161 9.22 -12.35 -2.08
CA ALA A 161 10.40 -12.96 -1.47
C ALA A 161 10.43 -12.79 0.05
N GLU A 162 10.07 -11.61 0.56
CA GLU A 162 9.97 -11.33 1.99
C GLU A 162 8.95 -12.23 2.68
N LEU A 163 7.76 -12.39 2.08
CA LEU A 163 6.72 -13.26 2.63
C LEU A 163 7.13 -14.75 2.59
N VAL A 164 7.77 -15.21 1.51
CA VAL A 164 8.32 -16.57 1.42
C VAL A 164 9.37 -16.80 2.51
N ALA A 165 10.31 -15.87 2.69
CA ALA A 165 11.34 -15.97 3.73
C ALA A 165 10.72 -16.02 5.13
N LYS A 166 9.72 -15.18 5.41
CA LYS A 166 8.97 -15.16 6.66
C LYS A 166 8.32 -16.51 6.97
N HIS A 167 7.68 -17.14 5.99
CA HIS A 167 7.03 -18.45 6.19
C HIS A 167 8.03 -19.60 6.32
N ASN A 168 9.17 -19.53 5.62
CA ASN A 168 10.25 -20.50 5.74
C ASN A 168 10.87 -20.46 7.15
N GLU A 169 11.16 -19.26 7.67
CA GLU A 169 11.71 -19.10 9.02
C GLU A 169 10.74 -19.59 10.09
N LYS A 170 9.46 -19.22 9.99
CA LYS A 170 8.42 -19.71 10.91
C LYS A 170 8.29 -21.23 10.93
N SER A 171 8.57 -21.91 9.81
CA SER A 171 8.51 -23.37 9.71
C SER A 171 9.74 -24.05 10.32
N ARG A 172 10.87 -23.35 10.46
CA ARG A 172 12.10 -23.87 11.08
C ARG A 172 12.09 -23.79 12.60
N LEU A 173 11.28 -22.89 13.17
CA LEU A 173 11.19 -22.63 14.61
C LEU A 173 10.10 -23.46 15.31
N LYS A 174 9.39 -24.33 14.59
CA LYS A 174 8.34 -25.22 15.10
C LYS A 174 8.82 -26.66 15.12
#